data_AF-A0A8C5CRE6-F1
#
_entry.id   AF-A0A8C5CRE6-F1
#
_cell.length_a   1.000
_cell.length_b   1.000
_cell.length_c   1.000
_cell.angle_alpha   90.00
_cell.angle_beta   90.00
_cell.angle_gamma   90.00
#
_symmetry.space_group_name_H-M   'P 1'
#
loop_
_entity.id
_entity.type
_entity.pdbx_description
1 polymer ?
#
loop_
_entity_poly.entity_id
_entity_poly.type
_entity_poly.pdbx_seq_one_letter_code
_entity_poly.pdbx_strand_id
1 'polypeptide(L)'
;NERVHSNVHQAVIQYVQLTQEIVDKDGRYIIILGFLHNIKCTLVNVYAPNIGQAKFLSRLKVILSQFSADPIFIGGDFNLVSDPAVDRSSPPLPSDRTLSVAFRELKKSLAMSEIWRVVNPCVPE
;
A
#
# COMPACT_ATOMS: atom_id res chain seq x y z
N ASN A 1 -51.41 -9.02 14.02
CA ASN A 1 -51.04 -9.41 12.65
C ASN A 1 -50.32 -8.30 11.88
N GLU A 2 -49.55 -7.41 12.55
CA GLU A 2 -48.83 -6.29 11.89
C GLU A 2 -47.49 -5.96 12.60
N ARG A 3 -46.78 -6.98 13.11
CA ARG A 3 -45.45 -6.80 13.75
C ARG A 3 -44.37 -7.75 13.22
N VAL A 4 -44.53 -8.25 12.00
CA VAL A 4 -43.56 -9.13 11.34
C VAL A 4 -42.92 -8.48 10.09
N HIS A 5 -43.32 -7.25 9.73
CA HIS A 5 -42.96 -6.65 8.43
C HIS A 5 -41.99 -5.45 8.47
N SER A 6 -41.23 -5.22 9.55
CA SER A 6 -40.35 -4.02 9.61
C SER A 6 -38.87 -4.28 9.90
N ASN A 7 -38.39 -5.53 9.99
CA ASN A 7 -36.99 -5.81 10.28
C ASN A 7 -36.24 -6.50 9.13
N VAL A 8 -36.73 -6.36 7.90
CA VAL A 8 -35.86 -6.51 6.74
C VAL A 8 -35.15 -5.17 6.58
N HIS A 9 -34.17 -4.94 7.46
CA HIS A 9 -33.21 -3.87 7.26
C HIS A 9 -32.74 -3.98 5.81
N GLN A 10 -33.02 -2.95 5.02
CA GLN A 10 -32.28 -2.71 3.79
C GLN A 10 -30.81 -2.82 4.17
N ALA A 11 -30.18 -3.94 3.83
CA ALA A 11 -28.75 -4.04 3.82
C ALA A 11 -28.30 -3.07 2.74
N VAL A 12 -28.07 -1.82 3.13
CA VAL A 12 -27.29 -0.90 2.31
C VAL A 12 -25.97 -1.61 2.15
N ILE A 13 -25.70 -2.12 0.94
CA ILE A 13 -24.40 -2.65 0.59
C ILE A 13 -23.46 -1.45 0.64
N GLN A 14 -22.89 -1.22 1.81
CA GLN A 14 -21.89 -0.19 2.02
C GLN A 14 -20.63 -0.69 1.33
N TYR A 15 -20.41 -0.19 0.11
CA TYR A 15 -19.26 -0.58 -0.72
C TYR A 15 -17.92 -0.27 -0.04
N VAL A 16 -17.87 0.82 0.72
CA VAL A 16 -16.70 1.28 1.47
C VAL A 16 -17.12 1.76 2.86
N GLN A 17 -16.47 1.22 3.89
CA GLN A 17 -16.61 1.67 5.26
C GLN A 17 -15.23 1.96 5.85
N LEU A 18 -14.99 3.20 6.29
CA LEU A 18 -13.77 3.59 6.99
C LEU A 18 -13.95 3.39 8.49
N THR A 19 -12.97 2.78 9.15
CA THR A 19 -12.97 2.57 10.60
C THR A 19 -11.91 3.38 11.32
N GLN A 20 -10.75 3.56 10.70
CA GLN A 20 -9.64 4.31 11.27
C GLN A 20 -8.80 4.94 10.18
N GLU A 21 -8.24 6.11 10.50
CA GLU A 21 -7.27 6.82 9.69
C GLU A 21 -5.99 7.05 10.49
N ILE A 22 -4.84 6.85 9.85
CA ILE A 22 -3.52 7.16 10.39
C ILE A 22 -2.80 8.05 9.36
N VAL A 23 -2.51 9.29 9.76
CA VAL A 23 -1.89 10.29 8.89
C VAL A 23 -0.48 10.59 9.38
N ASP A 24 0.47 10.64 8.45
CA ASP A 24 1.81 11.14 8.72
C ASP A 24 1.82 12.66 8.90
N LYS A 25 2.60 13.15 9.87
CA LYS A 25 2.67 14.59 10.16
C LYS A 25 3.27 15.42 9.02
N ASP A 26 4.16 14.81 8.22
CA ASP A 26 4.83 15.46 7.11
C ASP A 26 4.11 15.20 5.77
N GLY A 27 2.90 14.61 5.81
CA GLY A 27 2.10 14.31 4.63
C GLY A 27 2.66 13.18 3.76
N ARG A 28 3.51 12.30 4.31
CA ARG A 28 4.19 11.24 3.53
C ARG A 28 3.40 9.96 3.36
N TYR A 29 2.36 9.76 4.16
CA TYR A 29 1.40 8.70 3.94
C TYR A 29 0.06 9.01 4.60
N ILE A 30 -0.97 8.34 4.10
CA ILE A 30 -2.24 8.13 4.76
C ILE A 30 -2.55 6.64 4.72
N ILE A 31 -2.91 6.08 5.88
CA ILE A 31 -3.31 4.67 6.02
C ILE A 31 -4.76 4.67 6.49
N ILE A 32 -5.62 4.04 5.69
CA ILE A 32 -7.04 3.86 5.97
C ILE A 32 -7.29 2.40 6.28
N LEU A 33 -7.85 2.13 7.46
CA LEU A 33 -8.39 0.83 7.82
C LEU A 33 -9.89 0.85 7.58
N GLY A 34 -10.43 -0.25 7.07
CA GLY A 34 -11.84 -0.32 6.77
C GLY A 34 -12.28 -1.61 6.11
N PHE A 35 -13.44 -1.53 5.47
CA PHE A 35 -14.05 -2.60 4.71
C PHE A 35 -14.30 -2.15 3.27
N LEU A 36 -13.90 -2.99 2.32
CA LEU A 36 -14.30 -2.92 0.92
C LEU A 36 -15.17 -4.14 0.63
N HIS A 37 -16.44 -3.95 0.26
CA HIS A 37 -17.39 -5.05 0.05
C HIS A 37 -17.44 -6.05 1.23
N ASN A 38 -17.50 -5.54 2.47
CA ASN A 38 -17.43 -6.33 3.70
C ASN A 38 -16.12 -7.12 3.93
N ILE A 39 -15.10 -6.92 3.11
CA ILE A 39 -13.77 -7.48 3.31
C ILE A 39 -12.93 -6.44 4.06
N LYS A 40 -12.49 -6.80 5.27
CA LYS A 40 -11.58 -5.97 6.05
C LYS A 40 -10.26 -5.83 5.31
N CYS A 41 -9.77 -4.61 5.16
CA CYS A 41 -8.51 -4.34 4.47
C CYS A 41 -7.88 -3.02 4.94
N THR A 42 -6.63 -2.84 4.55
CA THR A 42 -5.87 -1.60 4.77
C THR A 42 -5.51 -0.99 3.43
N LEU A 43 -5.85 0.28 3.22
CA LEU A 43 -5.48 1.07 2.05
C LEU A 43 -4.40 2.07 2.44
N VAL A 44 -3.33 2.13 1.67
CA VAL A 44 -2.16 2.95 1.97
C VAL A 44 -1.82 3.78 0.73
N ASN A 45 -1.83 5.10 0.87
CA ASN A 45 -1.28 6.00 -0.13
C ASN A 45 0.02 6.63 0.41
N VAL A 46 1.09 6.59 -0.38
CA VAL A 46 2.41 7.11 0.02
C VAL A 46 2.89 8.22 -0.90
N TYR A 47 3.66 9.13 -0.31
CA TYR A 47 4.49 10.10 -1.00
C TYR A 47 5.87 10.14 -0.34
N ALA A 48 6.77 9.25 -0.76
CA ALA A 48 8.08 9.10 -0.17
C ALA A 48 8.98 10.34 -0.43
N PRO A 49 9.87 10.68 0.52
CA PRO A 49 10.77 11.82 0.35
C PRO A 49 11.85 11.55 -0.71
N ASN A 50 12.38 12.60 -1.35
CA ASN A 50 13.51 12.48 -2.28
C ASN A 50 14.84 12.07 -1.61
N ILE A 51 14.95 12.25 -0.28
CA ILE A 51 16.12 11.91 0.52
C ILE A 51 15.65 11.10 1.74
N GLY A 52 16.35 10.01 2.05
CA GLY A 52 16.05 9.17 3.21
C GLY A 52 14.96 8.12 2.97
N GLN A 53 14.67 7.79 1.71
CA GLN A 53 13.69 6.78 1.29
C GLN A 53 13.85 5.47 2.04
N ALA A 54 15.07 4.92 2.16
CA ALA A 54 15.30 3.65 2.85
C ALA A 54 14.84 3.69 4.33
N LYS A 55 15.07 4.81 5.01
CA LYS A 55 14.61 5.02 6.39
C LYS A 55 13.09 5.16 6.46
N PHE A 56 12.50 5.86 5.50
CA PHE A 56 11.06 5.96 5.34
C PHE A 56 10.41 4.58 5.15
N LEU A 57 10.89 3.77 4.20
CA LEU A 57 10.40 2.41 3.95
C LEU A 57 10.53 1.50 5.17
N SER A 58 11.65 1.59 5.91
CA SER A 58 11.85 0.81 7.13
C SER A 58 10.83 1.17 8.22
N ARG A 59 10.51 2.45 8.40
CA ARG A 59 9.46 2.90 9.33
C ARG A 59 8.08 2.45 8.87
N LEU A 60 7.78 2.64 7.58
CA LEU A 60 6.51 2.24 6.99
C LEU A 60 6.27 0.73 7.17
N LYS A 61 7.31 -0.10 6.97
CA LYS A 61 7.27 -1.54 7.24
C LYS A 61 6.80 -1.86 8.66
N VAL A 62 7.39 -1.19 9.66
CA VAL A 62 7.05 -1.43 11.08
C VAL A 62 5.60 -1.06 11.35
N ILE A 63 5.11 0.04 10.79
CA ILE A 63 3.70 0.45 10.91
C ILE A 63 2.79 -0.60 10.26
N LEU A 64 3.05 -0.96 9.00
CA LEU A 64 2.20 -1.87 8.24
C LEU A 64 2.20 -3.31 8.76
N SER A 65 3.27 -3.74 9.43
CA SER A 65 3.33 -5.05 10.08
C SER A 65 2.28 -5.24 11.19
N GLN A 66 1.72 -4.15 11.73
CA GLN A 66 0.62 -4.22 12.70
C GLN A 66 -0.71 -4.62 12.06
N PHE A 67 -0.82 -4.49 10.74
CA PHE A 67 -2.05 -4.70 9.97
C PHE A 67 -1.94 -5.87 8.98
N SER A 68 -0.86 -6.65 9.03
CA SER A 68 -0.57 -7.71 8.06
C SER A 68 -1.47 -8.95 8.17
N ALA A 69 -2.42 -8.96 9.11
CA ALA A 69 -3.42 -10.02 9.23
C ALA A 69 -4.52 -9.91 8.16
N ASP A 70 -4.76 -8.70 7.65
CA ASP A 70 -5.75 -8.40 6.62
C ASP A 70 -5.04 -7.97 5.32
N PRO A 71 -5.69 -8.03 4.15
CA PRO A 71 -5.13 -7.52 2.90
C PRO A 71 -4.70 -6.06 2.99
N ILE A 72 -3.48 -5.76 2.52
CA ILE A 72 -2.94 -4.40 2.41
C ILE A 72 -2.79 -4.04 0.94
N PHE A 73 -3.41 -2.94 0.53
CA PHE A 73 -3.21 -2.32 -0.78
C PHE A 73 -2.40 -1.05 -0.59
N ILE A 74 -1.22 -0.99 -1.18
CA ILE A 74 -0.33 0.15 -1.11
C ILE A 74 -0.05 0.68 -2.51
N GLY A 75 -0.15 2.00 -2.67
CA GLY A 75 0.20 2.71 -3.89
C GLY A 75 0.65 4.13 -3.58
N GLY A 76 0.98 4.87 -4.63
CA GLY A 76 1.49 6.24 -4.54
C GLY A 76 2.89 6.35 -5.11
N ASP A 77 3.58 7.43 -4.76
CA ASP A 77 4.92 7.72 -5.25
C ASP A 77 5.96 7.28 -4.21
N PHE A 78 6.69 6.21 -4.53
CA PHE A 78 7.76 5.69 -3.68
C PHE A 78 9.11 6.38 -3.91
N ASN A 79 9.20 7.25 -4.92
CA ASN A 79 10.37 8.07 -5.21
C ASN A 79 11.67 7.25 -5.28
N LEU A 80 11.57 6.07 -5.89
CA LEU A 80 12.63 5.08 -6.04
C LEU A 80 12.47 4.29 -7.34
N VAL A 81 13.54 3.60 -7.73
CA VAL A 81 13.58 2.66 -8.85
C VAL A 81 13.73 1.24 -8.27
N SER A 82 12.76 0.36 -8.54
CA SER A 82 12.69 -0.99 -7.96
C SER A 82 13.66 -1.94 -8.68
N ASP A 83 13.71 -1.89 -10.00
CA ASP A 83 14.66 -2.56 -10.87
C ASP A 83 15.24 -1.58 -11.90
N PRO A 84 16.49 -1.13 -11.73
CA PRO A 84 17.12 -0.18 -12.65
C PRO A 84 17.28 -0.67 -14.09
N ALA A 85 17.14 -1.97 -14.35
CA ALA A 85 17.24 -2.51 -15.70
C ALA A 85 15.98 -2.27 -16.54
N VAL A 86 14.82 -2.12 -15.89
CA VAL A 86 13.51 -1.99 -16.56
C VAL A 86 12.69 -0.79 -16.10
N ASP A 87 12.93 -0.24 -14.91
CA ASP A 87 12.18 0.90 -14.37
C ASP A 87 12.84 2.27 -14.66
N ARG A 88 13.86 2.28 -15.53
CA ARG A 88 14.60 3.51 -15.84
C ARG A 88 15.16 3.52 -17.26
N SER A 89 15.02 4.66 -17.92
CA SER A 89 15.59 4.92 -19.25
C SER A 89 17.04 5.45 -19.21
N SER A 90 17.44 6.10 -18.13
CA SER A 90 18.80 6.59 -17.89
C SER A 90 19.67 5.55 -17.15
N PRO A 91 21.01 5.70 -17.15
CA PRO A 91 21.88 4.81 -16.40
C PRO A 91 21.52 4.73 -14.91
N PRO A 92 21.74 3.57 -14.25
CA PRO A 92 21.51 3.43 -12.82
C PRO A 92 22.33 4.42 -12.00
N LEU A 93 21.71 4.96 -10.96
CA LEU A 93 22.35 5.81 -9.96
C LEU A 93 22.90 4.94 -8.82
N PRO A 94 23.95 5.39 -8.11
CA PRO A 94 24.50 4.66 -6.97
C PRO A 94 23.47 4.33 -5.88
N SER A 95 22.47 5.18 -5.70
CA SER A 95 21.39 5.00 -4.71
C SER A 95 20.41 3.88 -5.06
N ASP A 96 20.19 3.61 -6.36
CA ASP A 96 19.09 2.75 -6.79
C ASP A 96 19.23 1.34 -6.24
N ARG A 97 20.46 0.81 -6.17
CA ARG A 97 20.71 -0.53 -5.60
C ARG A 97 20.24 -0.61 -4.14
N THR A 98 20.57 0.39 -3.33
CA THR A 98 20.19 0.42 -1.92
C THR A 98 18.69 0.58 -1.74
N LEU A 99 18.06 1.41 -2.57
CA LEU A 99 16.61 1.63 -2.53
C LEU A 99 15.82 0.41 -3.00
N SER A 100 16.25 -0.23 -4.08
CA SER A 100 15.72 -1.50 -4.58
C SER A 100 15.78 -2.59 -3.50
N VAL A 101 16.91 -2.72 -2.80
CA VAL A 101 17.04 -3.66 -1.68
C VAL A 101 16.06 -3.32 -0.55
N ALA A 102 15.98 -2.06 -0.12
CA ALA A 102 15.05 -1.66 0.93
C ALA A 102 13.58 -1.90 0.55
N PHE A 103 13.22 -1.64 -0.70
CA PHE A 103 11.87 -1.87 -1.22
C PHE A 103 11.54 -3.36 -1.33
N ARG A 104 12.50 -4.18 -1.78
CA ARG A 104 12.36 -5.64 -1.78
C ARG A 104 12.18 -6.21 -0.36
N GLU A 105 12.90 -5.69 0.62
CA GLU A 105 12.73 -6.10 2.02
C GLU A 105 11.35 -5.72 2.56
N LEU A 106 10.83 -4.53 2.24
CA LEU A 106 9.44 -4.15 2.55
C LEU A 106 8.48 -5.17 1.96
N LYS A 107 8.55 -5.41 0.65
CA LYS A 107 7.67 -6.36 -0.06
C LYS A 107 7.72 -7.76 0.56
N LYS A 108 8.93 -8.29 0.78
CA LYS A 108 9.14 -9.62 1.35
C LYS A 108 8.56 -9.73 2.77
N SER A 109 8.80 -8.73 3.62
CA SER A 109 8.35 -8.75 5.01
C SER A 109 6.83 -8.72 5.18
N LEU A 110 6.12 -8.15 4.20
CA LEU A 110 4.66 -8.03 4.19
C LEU A 110 4.01 -9.01 3.20
N ALA A 111 4.77 -9.95 2.64
CA ALA A 111 4.32 -10.88 1.60
C ALA A 111 3.61 -10.18 0.40
N MET A 112 4.06 -8.98 0.05
CA MET A 112 3.45 -8.16 -1.00
C MET A 112 3.97 -8.54 -2.39
N SER A 113 3.08 -8.43 -3.37
CA SER A 113 3.42 -8.51 -4.79
C SER A 113 3.33 -7.15 -5.44
N GLU A 114 4.29 -6.85 -6.31
CA GLU A 114 4.28 -5.65 -7.15
C GLU A 114 3.43 -5.92 -8.39
N ILE A 115 2.17 -5.47 -8.36
CA ILE A 115 1.14 -5.87 -9.34
C ILE A 115 1.56 -5.56 -10.77
N TRP A 116 2.14 -4.38 -11.04
CA TRP A 116 2.58 -4.03 -12.37
C TRP A 116 3.62 -5.01 -12.92
N ARG A 117 4.65 -5.36 -12.14
CA ARG A 117 5.71 -6.31 -12.53
C ARG A 117 5.22 -7.75 -12.64
N VAL A 118 4.18 -8.13 -11.90
CA VAL A 118 3.51 -9.43 -12.07
C VAL A 118 2.82 -9.51 -13.44
N VAL A 119 2.15 -8.44 -13.86
CA VAL A 119 1.41 -8.40 -15.14
C VAL A 119 2.33 -8.10 -16.32
N ASN A 120 3.38 -7.30 -16.11
CA ASN A 120 4.30 -6.79 -17.13
C ASN A 120 5.77 -7.07 -16.73
N PRO A 121 6.21 -8.34 -16.75
CA PRO A 121 7.51 -8.74 -16.21
C PRO A 121 8.70 -8.19 -17.00
N CYS A 122 8.54 -7.93 -18.30
CA CYS A 122 9.63 -7.53 -19.19
C CYS A 122 9.42 -6.16 -19.87
N VAL A 123 8.35 -5.44 -19.51
CA VAL A 123 8.01 -4.15 -20.14
C VAL A 123 8.66 -3.03 -19.34
N PRO A 124 9.43 -2.11 -19.96
CA PRO A 124 9.95 -0.95 -19.24
C PRO A 124 8.84 -0.08 -18.63
N GLU A 125 9.07 0.47 -17.44
CA GLU A 125 8.22 1.54 -16.87
C GLU A 125 8.64 2.93 -17.35
#